data_AF-A0A970J6X6-F1
#
_entry.id   AF-A0A970J6X6-F1
#
_cell.length_a   1.000
_cell.length_b   1.000
_cell.length_c   1.000
_cell.angle_alpha   90.00
_cell.angle_beta   90.00
_cell.angle_gamma   90.00
#
_symmetry.space_group_name_H-M   'P 1'
#
loop_
_entity.id
_entity.type
_entity.pdbx_description
1 polymer ?
#
loop_
_entity_poly.entity_id
_entity_poly.type
_entity_poly.pdbx_seq_one_letter_code
_entity_poly.pdbx_strand_id
1 'polypeptide(L)' 'MAEMIYRLPQESRKKIKKLLKLGDDYRSKGEDDLAEHCYYLSRKLAEEARAVHLLKKIEQRVR' A
#
# COMPACT_ATOMS: atom_id res chain seq x y z
N MET A 1 5.31 1.65 -11.20
CA MET A 1 3.84 1.47 -11.12
C MET A 1 3.23 1.98 -9.81
N ALA A 2 3.81 1.62 -8.65
CA ALA A 2 3.29 2.03 -7.33
C ALA A 2 3.18 3.57 -7.15
N GLU A 3 4.21 4.33 -7.55
CA GLU A 3 4.19 5.79 -7.50
C GLU A 3 3.06 6.43 -8.33
N MET A 4 2.73 5.83 -9.48
CA MET A 4 1.64 6.33 -10.31
C MET A 4 0.31 6.19 -9.57
N ILE A 5 0.08 5.07 -8.87
CA ILE A 5 -1.11 4.84 -8.05
C ILE A 5 -1.18 5.86 -6.91
N TYR A 6 -0.05 6.16 -6.27
CA TYR A 6 0.04 7.15 -5.20
C TYR A 6 -0.40 8.54 -5.65
N ARG A 7 -0.02 8.96 -6.87
CA ARG A 7 -0.31 10.31 -7.42
C ARG A 7 -1.69 10.47 -8.08
N LEU A 8 -2.47 9.41 -8.29
CA LEU A 8 -3.80 9.51 -8.94
C LEU A 8 -4.77 10.43 -8.15
N PRO A 9 -5.75 11.09 -8.77
CA PRO A 9 -6.77 11.87 -8.05
C PRO A 9 -7.83 11.01 -7.34
N GLN A 10 -7.57 9.72 -7.09
CA GLN A 10 -8.51 8.80 -6.43
C GLN A 10 -8.53 8.98 -4.91
N GLU A 11 -9.65 8.65 -4.28
CA GLU A 11 -9.75 8.61 -2.82
C GLU A 11 -8.65 7.75 -2.19
N SER A 12 -8.03 8.24 -1.12
CA SER A 12 -6.89 7.60 -0.45
C SER A 12 -7.17 6.13 -0.12
N ARG A 13 -8.40 5.78 0.30
CA ARG A 13 -8.80 4.40 0.60
C ARG A 13 -8.73 3.45 -0.61
N LYS A 14 -9.07 3.93 -1.81
CA LYS A 14 -8.99 3.13 -3.05
C LYS A 14 -7.53 2.91 -3.45
N LYS A 15 -6.68 3.94 -3.31
CA LYS A 15 -5.23 3.83 -3.55
C LYS A 15 -4.56 2.84 -2.61
N ILE A 16 -4.84 2.93 -1.31
CA ILE A 16 -4.28 2.02 -0.28
C ILE A 16 -4.58 0.56 -0.66
N LYS A 17 -5.84 0.24 -1.02
CA LYS A 17 -6.21 -1.11 -1.46
C LYS A 17 -5.47 -1.57 -2.71
N LYS A 18 -5.28 -0.67 -3.69
CA LYS A 18 -4.54 -0.99 -4.92
C LYS A 18 -3.07 -1.24 -4.65
N LEU A 19 -2.44 -0.43 -3.81
CA LEU A 19 -1.03 -0.60 -3.42
C LEU A 19 -0.83 -1.88 -2.62
N LEU A 20 -1.74 -2.21 -1.69
CA LEU A 20 -1.70 -3.49 -0.97
C LEU A 20 -1.77 -4.69 -1.92
N LYS A 21 -2.75 -4.68 -2.85
CA LYS A 21 -2.88 -5.76 -3.83
C LYS A 21 -1.65 -5.89 -4.74
N LEU A 22 -1.07 -4.76 -5.12
CA LEU A 22 0.14 -4.74 -5.94
C LEU A 22 1.36 -5.25 -5.15
N GLY A 23 1.48 -4.90 -3.87
CA GLY A 23 2.52 -5.44 -3.00
C GLY A 23 2.40 -6.94 -2.81
N ASP A 24 1.18 -7.46 -2.61
CA ASP A 24 0.94 -8.91 -2.53
C ASP A 24 1.31 -9.65 -3.83
N ASP A 25 1.06 -9.03 -5.00
CA ASP A 25 1.44 -9.59 -6.30
C ASP A 25 2.96 -9.65 -6.47
N TYR A 26 3.68 -8.57 -6.13
CA TYR A 26 5.14 -8.56 -6.15
C TYR A 26 5.73 -9.59 -5.17
N ARG A 27 5.18 -9.68 -3.95
CA ARG A 27 5.63 -10.65 -2.96
C ARG A 27 5.41 -12.08 -3.41
N SER A 28 4.27 -12.37 -4.06
CA SER A 28 4.01 -13.68 -4.65
C SER A 28 4.96 -14.05 -5.79
N LYS A 29 5.63 -13.06 -6.40
CA LYS A 29 6.63 -13.25 -7.45
C LYS A 29 8.07 -13.30 -6.91
N GLY A 30 8.26 -13.13 -5.60
CA GLY A 30 9.58 -13.03 -4.97
C GLY A 30 10.27 -11.68 -5.18
N GLU A 31 9.53 -10.66 -5.64
CA GLU A 31 10.04 -9.30 -5.80
C GLU A 31 9.87 -8.51 -4.49
N ASP A 32 10.57 -8.93 -3.45
CA ASP A 32 10.38 -8.43 -2.08
C ASP A 32 10.60 -6.90 -1.95
N ASP A 33 11.64 -6.34 -2.58
CA ASP A 33 11.89 -4.89 -2.58
C ASP A 33 10.70 -4.08 -3.14
N LEU A 34 10.08 -4.57 -4.22
CA LEU A 34 8.92 -3.91 -4.84
C LEU A 34 7.67 -4.07 -3.97
N ALA A 35 7.52 -5.22 -3.31
CA ALA A 35 6.46 -5.45 -2.36
C ALA A 35 6.55 -4.51 -1.16
N GLU A 36 7.74 -4.42 -0.54
CA GLU A 36 8.01 -3.50 0.57
C GLU A 36 7.75 -2.05 0.19
N HIS A 37 8.18 -1.63 -1.01
CA HIS A 37 7.90 -0.28 -1.48
C HIS A 37 6.39 0.00 -1.63
N CYS A 38 5.62 -0.97 -2.13
CA CYS A 38 4.16 -0.85 -2.23
C CYS A 38 3.51 -0.75 -0.84
N TYR A 39 3.97 -1.55 0.11
CA TYR A 39 3.47 -1.53 1.49
C TYR A 39 3.82 -0.22 2.19
N TYR A 40 5.03 0.30 2.01
CA TYR A 40 5.44 1.61 2.50
C TYR A 40 4.51 2.74 2.00
N LEU A 41 4.26 2.81 0.69
CA LEU A 41 3.37 3.81 0.11
C LEU A 41 1.93 3.66 0.61
N SER A 42 1.48 2.42 0.83
CA SER A 42 0.14 2.16 1.38
C SER A 42 0.01 2.63 2.84
N ARG A 43 1.07 2.45 3.65
CA ARG A 43 1.14 2.91 5.04
C ARG A 43 1.10 4.43 5.10
N LYS A 44 1.96 5.09 4.30
CA LYS A 44 2.04 6.55 4.20
C LYS A 44 0.68 7.17 3.86
N LEU A 45 -0.03 6.64 2.87
CA LEU A 45 -1.38 7.12 2.53
C LEU A 45 -2.40 6.92 3.64
N ALA A 46 -2.29 5.83 4.41
CA ALA A 46 -3.19 5.58 5.53
C ALA A 46 -2.94 6.59 6.67
N GLU A 47 -1.69 6.96 6.92
CA GLU A 47 -1.30 8.00 7.87
C GLU A 47 -1.79 9.38 7.42
N GLU A 48 -1.54 9.75 6.16
CA GLU A 48 -1.99 11.03 5.56
C GLU A 48 -3.51 11.18 5.60
N ALA A 49 -4.24 10.10 5.36
CA ALA A 49 -5.71 10.07 5.41
C ALA A 49 -6.29 9.90 6.84
N ARG A 50 -5.44 9.85 7.88
CA ARG A 50 -5.82 9.51 9.27
C ARG A 50 -6.67 8.24 9.38
N ALA A 51 -6.44 7.27 8.50
CA ALA A 51 -7.19 6.04 8.40
C ALA A 51 -6.61 4.96 9.33
N VAL A 52 -6.68 5.19 10.65
CA VAL A 52 -6.05 4.35 11.69
C VAL A 52 -6.44 2.86 11.59
N HIS A 53 -7.70 2.57 11.25
CA HIS A 53 -8.15 1.18 11.03
C HIS A 53 -7.47 0.50 9.84
N LEU A 54 -7.15 1.25 8.78
CA LEU A 54 -6.44 0.71 7.62
C LEU A 54 -4.97 0.54 7.93
N LEU A 55 -4.37 1.50 8.65
CA LEU A 55 -2.98 1.43 9.10
C LEU A 55 -2.72 0.13 9.88
N LYS A 56 -3.55 -0.16 10.89
CA LYS A 56 -3.44 -1.38 11.69
C LYS A 56 -3.55 -2.66 10.85
N LYS A 57 -4.41 -2.66 9.81
CA LYS A 57 -4.54 -3.80 8.88
C LYS A 57 -3.31 -3.99 7.99
N ILE A 58 -2.68 -2.89 7.57
CA ILE A 58 -1.44 -2.95 6.77
C ILE A 58 -0.33 -3.52 7.63
N GLU A 59 -0.14 -3.02 8.84
CA GLU A 59 0.91 -3.48 9.76
C GLU A 59 0.77 -4.97 10.11
N GLN A 60 -0.45 -5.46 10.31
CA GLN A 60 -0.69 -6.90 10.54
C GLN A 60 -0.37 -7.79 9.34
N ARG A 61 -0.37 -7.25 8.13
CA ARG A 61 -0.18 -8.01 6.88
C ARG A 61 1.28 -8.05 6.43
N VAL A 62 2.01 -6.99 6.74
CA VAL A 62 3.43 -6.83 6.34
C VAL A 62 4.36 -7.54 7.32
N ARG A 63 3.94 -7.69 8.58
CA ARG A 63 4.62 -8.45 9.62
C ARG A 63 4.60 -9.94 9.34
#